data_AF-R9N8A3-F1
#
_entry.id   AF-R9N8A3-F1
#
_cell.length_a   1.000
_cell.length_b   1.000
_cell.length_c   1.000
_cell.angle_alpha   90.00
_cell.angle_beta   90.00
_cell.angle_gamma   90.00
#
_symmetry.space_group_name_H-M   'P 1'
#
loop_
_entity.id
_entity.type
_entity.pdbx_description
1 polymer ?
#
loop_
_entity_poly.entity_id
_entity_poly.type
_entity_poly.pdbx_seq_one_letter_code
_entity_poly.pdbx_strand_id
1 'polypeptide(L)'
;MHTGIFDSDGYIILQAEYSEKNYAAEIERLRGISCSITNGKAEKFTNYVLYEAEDFAYPAYLTCDGFSDMYEYALVDKENCRITYILVNYPDSDVFPSDFIKYTKAEMFYKIDRGTECFSIYAHSFDGGKTFIVNDNW
;
A
#
# COMPACT_ATOMS: atom_id res chain seq x y z
N MET A 1 16.95 -0.28 -12.13
CA MET A 1 16.33 0.79 -12.93
C MET A 1 16.69 0.63 -14.40
N HIS A 2 15.73 0.18 -15.20
CA HIS A 2 15.73 0.60 -16.60
C HIS A 2 15.50 2.12 -16.62
N THR A 3 16.06 2.81 -17.60
CA THR A 3 16.06 4.28 -17.67
C THR A 3 15.11 4.74 -18.77
N GLY A 4 13.87 4.24 -18.75
CA GLY A 4 12.78 4.65 -19.61
C GLY A 4 11.84 5.59 -18.87
N ILE A 5 11.37 6.65 -19.54
CA ILE A 5 10.35 7.58 -19.01
C ILE A 5 8.97 6.91 -18.76
N PHE A 6 8.85 5.63 -19.13
CA PHE A 6 7.65 4.81 -19.00
C PHE A 6 7.89 3.53 -18.19
N ASP A 7 9.00 3.44 -17.47
CA ASP A 7 9.19 2.30 -16.58
C ASP A 7 8.20 2.39 -15.42
N SER A 8 7.60 1.23 -15.11
CA SER A 8 6.56 1.09 -14.09
C SER A 8 7.12 0.94 -12.67
N ASP A 9 8.45 0.82 -12.53
CA ASP A 9 9.16 0.82 -11.25
C ASP A 9 9.31 2.25 -10.73
N GLY A 10 9.07 2.44 -9.43
CA GLY A 10 9.18 3.77 -8.84
C GLY A 10 8.60 3.87 -7.45
N TYR A 11 8.87 4.99 -6.81
CA TYR A 11 8.36 5.28 -5.48
C TYR A 11 7.95 6.74 -5.34
N ILE A 12 6.96 6.98 -4.49
CA ILE A 12 6.58 8.29 -3.98
C ILE A 12 6.61 8.20 -2.47
N ILE A 13 7.33 9.12 -1.84
CA ILE A 13 7.40 9.26 -0.40
C ILE A 13 7.07 10.69 -0.03
N LEU A 14 6.01 10.88 0.74
CA LEU A 14 5.60 12.18 1.25
C LEU A 14 5.54 12.10 2.77
N GLN A 15 6.35 12.91 3.44
CA GLN A 15 6.28 13.06 4.88
C GLN A 15 5.65 14.40 5.22
N ALA A 16 4.57 14.37 6.00
CA ALA A 16 3.83 15.55 6.39
C ALA A 16 3.73 15.63 7.92
N GLU A 17 4.05 16.79 8.46
CA GLU A 17 3.88 17.13 9.87
C GLU A 17 2.66 18.03 10.03
N TYR A 18 1.86 17.74 11.04
CA TYR A 18 0.57 18.36 11.25
C TYR A 18 0.51 19.01 12.64
N SER A 19 -0.38 19.99 12.80
CA SER A 19 -0.88 20.32 14.13
C SER A 19 -1.70 19.15 14.68
N GLU A 20 -1.78 18.98 15.99
CA GLU A 20 -2.56 17.89 16.63
C GLU A 20 -3.99 17.77 16.09
N LYS A 21 -4.66 18.93 15.89
CA LYS A 21 -6.01 18.98 15.32
C LYS A 21 -6.07 18.42 13.90
N ASN A 22 -5.13 18.83 13.05
CA ASN A 22 -5.09 18.38 11.65
C ASN A 22 -4.65 16.93 11.55
N TYR A 23 -3.74 16.48 12.42
CA TYR A 23 -3.34 15.09 12.55
C TYR A 23 -4.55 14.22 12.88
N ALA A 24 -5.31 14.55 13.92
CA ALA A 24 -6.49 13.79 14.31
C ALA A 24 -7.53 13.72 13.19
N ALA A 25 -7.76 14.84 12.49
CA ALA A 25 -8.64 14.88 11.31
C ALA A 25 -8.13 13.98 10.18
N GLU A 26 -6.82 13.95 9.96
CA GLU A 26 -6.20 13.12 8.94
C GLU A 26 -6.25 11.62 9.29
N ILE A 27 -6.14 11.25 10.56
CA ILE A 27 -6.38 9.87 11.00
C ILE A 27 -7.81 9.42 10.69
N GLU A 28 -8.80 10.26 11.00
CA GLU A 28 -10.19 9.93 10.69
C GLU A 28 -10.44 9.84 9.17
N ARG A 29 -9.78 10.69 8.38
CA ARG A 29 -9.80 10.59 6.92
C ARG A 29 -9.22 9.26 6.45
N LEU A 30 -8.04 8.87 6.95
CA LEU A 30 -7.36 7.63 6.59
C LEU A 30 -8.23 6.42 6.93
N ARG A 31 -8.79 6.36 8.14
CA ARG A 31 -9.71 5.30 8.60
C ARG A 31 -10.95 5.15 7.70
N GLY A 32 -11.40 6.25 7.09
CA GLY A 32 -12.55 6.27 6.20
C GLY A 32 -12.28 5.88 4.75
N ILE A 33 -11.02 5.62 4.38
CA ILE A 33 -10.67 5.25 3.00
C ILE A 33 -11.35 3.93 2.62
N SER A 34 -12.03 3.96 1.49
CA SER A 34 -12.70 2.79 0.91
C SER A 34 -12.76 2.92 -0.60
N CYS A 35 -12.88 1.78 -1.28
CA CYS A 35 -13.05 1.70 -2.72
C CYS A 35 -14.25 0.80 -3.04
N SER A 36 -15.21 1.35 -3.77
CA SER A 36 -16.34 0.58 -4.29
C SER A 36 -16.05 0.09 -5.70
N ILE A 37 -16.13 -1.22 -5.90
CA ILE A 37 -15.92 -1.89 -7.18
C ILE A 37 -17.27 -2.43 -7.65
N THR A 38 -17.58 -2.22 -8.93
CA THR A 38 -18.82 -2.69 -9.55
C THR A 38 -18.49 -3.51 -10.78
N ASN A 39 -19.07 -4.71 -10.91
CA ASN A 39 -18.85 -5.54 -12.09
C ASN A 39 -19.84 -5.23 -13.22
N GLY A 40 -19.69 -5.91 -14.36
CA GLY A 40 -20.58 -5.76 -15.52
C GLY A 40 -22.04 -6.19 -15.28
N LYS A 41 -22.34 -6.82 -14.15
CA LYS A 41 -23.70 -7.20 -13.72
C LYS A 41 -24.29 -6.25 -12.67
N ALA A 42 -23.62 -5.11 -12.42
CA ALA A 42 -23.98 -4.14 -11.38
C ALA A 42 -23.93 -4.67 -9.93
N GLU A 43 -23.27 -5.81 -9.69
CA GLU A 43 -22.94 -6.23 -8.33
C GLU A 43 -21.86 -5.31 -7.77
N LYS A 44 -22.01 -4.89 -6.51
CA LYS A 44 -21.14 -3.91 -5.87
C LYS A 44 -20.49 -4.51 -4.63
N PHE A 45 -19.20 -4.30 -4.49
CA PHE A 45 -18.44 -4.60 -3.28
C PHE A 45 -17.67 -3.37 -2.83
N THR A 46 -17.52 -3.15 -1.53
CA THR A 46 -16.70 -2.06 -0.99
C THR A 46 -15.58 -2.65 -0.16
N ASN A 47 -14.35 -2.44 -0.60
CA ASN A 47 -13.15 -2.70 0.18
C ASN A 47 -12.85 -1.48 1.06
N TYR A 48 -12.31 -1.73 2.25
CA TYR A 48 -11.91 -0.70 3.20
C TYR A 48 -10.41 -0.79 3.43
N VAL A 49 -9.80 0.33 3.81
CA VAL A 49 -8.40 0.36 4.23
C VAL A 49 -8.14 -0.67 5.32
N LEU A 50 -6.98 -1.33 5.27
CA LEU A 50 -6.51 -2.21 6.33
C LEU A 50 -5.69 -1.40 7.34
N TYR A 51 -5.82 -1.72 8.63
CA TYR A 51 -4.97 -1.16 9.67
C TYR A 51 -4.03 -2.24 10.18
N GLU A 52 -2.73 -1.97 10.18
CA GLU A 52 -1.67 -2.85 10.67
C GLU A 52 -0.82 -2.09 11.70
N ALA A 53 -0.43 -2.74 12.80
CA ALA A 53 0.29 -2.09 13.89
C ALA A 53 1.65 -2.73 14.20
N GLU A 54 1.92 -3.94 13.70
CA GLU A 54 3.06 -4.75 14.16
C GLU A 54 4.16 -4.91 13.10
N ASP A 55 3.79 -4.97 11.82
CA ASP A 55 4.72 -5.26 10.71
C ASP A 55 5.59 -4.08 10.24
N PHE A 56 5.35 -2.88 10.79
CA PHE A 56 5.96 -1.63 10.36
C PHE A 56 6.59 -0.88 11.54
N ALA A 57 7.51 0.05 11.23
CA ALA A 57 8.12 0.92 12.25
C ALA A 57 7.10 1.83 12.98
N TYR A 58 5.95 2.05 12.37
CA TYR A 58 4.80 2.78 12.94
C TYR A 58 3.53 2.07 12.49
N PRO A 59 2.41 2.20 13.22
CA PRO A 59 1.12 1.73 12.71
C PRO A 59 0.83 2.30 11.32
N ALA A 60 0.13 1.54 10.50
CA ALA A 60 -0.06 1.80 9.09
C ALA A 60 -1.53 1.65 8.68
N TYR A 61 -1.97 2.52 7.78
CA TYR A 61 -3.20 2.34 7.01
C TYR A 61 -2.84 1.94 5.59
N LEU A 62 -3.22 0.72 5.18
CA LEU A 62 -2.82 0.13 3.90
C LEU A 62 -3.98 0.14 2.92
N THR A 63 -3.72 0.63 1.72
CA THR A 63 -4.60 0.46 0.56
C THR A 63 -4.08 -0.66 -0.35
N CYS A 64 -2.78 -0.98 -0.29
CA CYS A 64 -2.16 -2.09 -1.00
C CYS A 64 -0.94 -2.65 -0.24
N ASP A 65 -0.85 -3.98 -0.10
CA ASP A 65 0.33 -4.69 0.42
C ASP A 65 0.66 -5.86 -0.53
N GLY A 66 1.71 -5.70 -1.33
CA GLY A 66 2.27 -6.73 -2.21
C GLY A 66 1.44 -7.12 -3.44
N PHE A 67 0.24 -6.55 -3.63
CA PHE A 67 -0.58 -6.88 -4.81
C PHE A 67 0.05 -6.33 -6.08
N SER A 68 0.40 -7.21 -7.03
CA SER A 68 1.13 -6.86 -8.26
C SER A 68 2.42 -6.07 -8.01
N ASP A 69 3.19 -6.48 -6.99
CA ASP A 69 4.44 -5.82 -6.56
C ASP A 69 4.27 -4.34 -6.18
N MET A 70 3.04 -3.93 -5.81
CA MET A 70 2.73 -2.59 -5.33
C MET A 70 2.50 -2.57 -3.82
N TYR A 71 2.99 -1.51 -3.20
CA TYR A 71 2.77 -1.20 -1.80
C TYR A 71 2.29 0.24 -1.68
N GLU A 72 1.17 0.44 -1.00
CA GLU A 72 0.59 1.76 -0.77
C GLU A 72 0.01 1.83 0.64
N TYR A 73 0.60 2.69 1.46
CA TYR A 73 0.21 2.83 2.86
C TYR A 73 0.62 4.18 3.45
N ALA A 74 -0.02 4.54 4.56
CA ALA A 74 0.31 5.70 5.37
C ALA A 74 0.78 5.25 6.76
N LEU A 75 2.05 5.53 7.08
CA LEU A 75 2.63 5.29 8.40
C LEU A 75 2.31 6.44 9.34
N VAL A 76 1.95 6.09 10.57
CA VAL A 76 1.34 7.04 11.50
C VAL A 76 2.18 7.21 12.76
N ASP A 77 2.99 8.27 12.79
CA ASP A 77 3.84 8.64 13.91
C ASP A 77 3.09 9.61 14.83
N LYS A 78 2.38 9.02 15.80
CA LYS A 78 1.53 9.75 16.74
C LYS A 78 2.32 10.69 17.65
N GLU A 79 3.53 10.29 18.05
CA GLU A 79 4.34 11.08 18.98
C GLU A 79 4.76 12.42 18.35
N ASN A 80 4.98 12.43 17.04
CA ASN A 80 5.42 13.61 16.30
C ASN A 80 4.31 14.26 15.45
N CYS A 81 3.05 13.82 15.57
CA CYS A 81 1.94 14.27 14.72
C CYS A 81 2.28 14.23 13.22
N ARG A 82 2.92 13.14 12.80
CA ARG A 82 3.53 13.01 11.47
C ARG A 82 2.97 11.79 10.75
N ILE A 83 2.73 11.95 9.46
CA ILE A 83 2.28 10.86 8.60
C ILE A 83 3.23 10.76 7.41
N THR A 84 3.74 9.56 7.16
CA THR A 84 4.57 9.27 5.99
C THR A 84 3.77 8.41 5.03
N TYR A 85 3.40 8.98 3.89
CA TYR A 85 2.69 8.30 2.80
C TYR A 85 3.72 7.67 1.88
N ILE A 86 3.52 6.38 1.60
CA ILE A 86 4.41 5.56 0.79
C ILE A 86 3.58 4.95 -0.34
N LEU A 87 4.08 5.13 -1.57
CA LEU A 87 3.69 4.32 -2.73
C LEU A 87 4.99 3.77 -3.33
N VAL A 88 5.04 2.46 -3.55
CA VAL A 88 6.17 1.79 -4.20
C VAL A 88 5.64 0.76 -5.19
N ASN A 89 6.14 0.81 -6.41
CA ASN A 89 5.88 -0.18 -7.46
C ASN A 89 7.19 -0.88 -7.80
N TYR A 90 7.18 -2.21 -7.83
CA TYR A 90 8.33 -3.04 -8.17
C TYR A 90 9.58 -2.66 -7.34
N PRO A 91 9.53 -2.80 -6.00
CA PRO A 91 10.60 -2.37 -5.11
C PRO A 91 11.94 -3.03 -5.45
N ASP A 92 12.98 -2.20 -5.54
CA ASP A 92 14.37 -2.61 -5.75
C ASP A 92 15.24 -1.96 -4.67
N SER A 93 15.86 -2.80 -3.83
CA SER A 93 16.67 -2.33 -2.69
C SER A 93 17.92 -1.56 -3.13
N ASP A 94 18.43 -1.79 -4.34
CA ASP A 94 19.64 -1.13 -4.83
C ASP A 94 19.36 0.32 -5.26
N VAL A 95 18.09 0.65 -5.48
CA VAL A 95 17.64 1.95 -6.02
C VAL A 95 16.81 2.72 -4.99
N PHE A 96 16.14 2.03 -4.07
CA PHE A 96 15.32 2.67 -3.05
C PHE A 96 16.17 3.55 -2.11
N PRO A 97 15.72 4.78 -1.77
CA PRO A 97 16.46 5.68 -0.90
C PRO A 97 16.73 5.04 0.47
N SER A 98 18.01 4.83 0.78
CA SER A 98 18.45 4.17 2.02
C SER A 98 17.87 4.82 3.30
N ASP A 99 17.77 6.15 3.33
CA ASP A 99 17.19 6.92 4.44
C ASP A 99 15.72 6.57 4.75
N PHE A 100 15.02 5.99 3.78
CA PHE A 100 13.61 5.64 3.86
C PHE A 100 13.35 4.15 4.02
N ILE A 101 14.37 3.29 4.01
CA ILE A 101 14.22 1.83 4.22
C ILE A 101 13.50 1.54 5.55
N LYS A 102 13.76 2.33 6.60
CA LYS A 102 13.09 2.20 7.90
C LYS A 102 11.57 2.38 7.86
N TYR A 103 11.04 2.98 6.80
CA TYR A 103 9.61 3.17 6.56
C TYR A 103 9.01 2.08 5.67
N THR A 104 9.81 1.10 5.25
CA THR A 104 9.34 -0.02 4.43
C THR A 104 9.04 -1.24 5.27
N LYS A 105 8.11 -2.08 4.81
CA LYS A 105 7.92 -3.43 5.36
C LYS A 105 9.20 -4.23 5.07
N ALA A 106 9.72 -4.97 6.04
CA ALA A 106 10.99 -5.70 5.88
C ALA A 106 10.99 -6.62 4.65
N GLU A 107 9.84 -7.24 4.38
CA GLU A 107 9.64 -8.17 3.27
C GLU A 107 9.41 -7.50 1.90
N MET A 108 9.36 -6.16 1.84
CA MET A 108 9.06 -5.42 0.61
C MET A 108 10.05 -5.73 -0.52
N PHE A 109 11.33 -5.87 -0.19
CA PHE A 109 12.40 -6.09 -1.17
C PHE A 109 12.71 -7.56 -1.43
N TYR A 110 12.11 -8.46 -0.67
CA TYR A 110 12.29 -9.90 -0.88
C TYR A 110 11.18 -10.37 -1.83
N LYS A 111 11.57 -10.94 -2.98
CA LYS A 111 10.66 -11.63 -3.90
C LYS A 111 10.17 -12.94 -3.28
N ILE A 112 9.41 -12.82 -2.20
CA ILE A 112 8.70 -13.93 -1.57
C ILE A 112 7.41 -14.09 -2.36
N ASP A 113 7.12 -15.29 -2.83
CA ASP A 113 5.82 -15.61 -3.39
C ASP A 113 4.78 -15.50 -2.26
N ARG A 114 4.09 -14.35 -2.23
CA ARG A 114 3.08 -14.05 -1.21
C ARG A 114 1.72 -14.64 -1.55
N GLY A 115 1.57 -15.36 -2.68
CA GLY A 115 0.34 -16.07 -3.05
C GLY A 115 -0.95 -15.29 -2.78
N THR A 116 -1.75 -15.77 -1.82
CA THR A 116 -3.05 -15.18 -1.40
C THR A 116 -2.96 -14.16 -0.26
N GLU A 117 -1.76 -13.86 0.25
CA GLU A 117 -1.55 -12.95 1.38
C GLU A 117 -1.46 -11.48 0.96
N CYS A 118 -1.48 -11.20 -0.35
CA CYS A 118 -1.52 -9.84 -0.87
C CYS A 118 -2.90 -9.18 -0.68
N PHE A 119 -2.88 -7.88 -0.42
CA PHE A 119 -4.08 -7.08 -0.21
C PHE A 119 -4.12 -5.87 -1.13
N SER A 120 -5.30 -5.53 -1.65
CA SER A 120 -5.54 -4.27 -2.35
C SER A 120 -7.01 -3.86 -2.24
N ILE A 121 -7.29 -2.62 -1.87
CA ILE A 121 -8.66 -2.09 -1.90
C ILE A 121 -9.20 -1.95 -3.32
N TYR A 122 -8.33 -1.94 -4.33
CA TYR A 122 -8.69 -1.71 -5.73
C TYR A 122 -9.08 -3.00 -6.47
N ALA A 123 -9.00 -4.15 -5.81
CA ALA A 123 -9.24 -5.45 -6.40
C ALA A 123 -10.34 -6.21 -5.66
N HIS A 124 -11.28 -6.81 -6.39
CA HIS A 124 -12.29 -7.72 -5.83
C HIS A 124 -12.69 -8.77 -6.86
N SER A 125 -12.77 -10.03 -6.45
CA SER A 125 -13.28 -11.10 -7.27
C SER A 125 -14.74 -11.36 -6.93
N PHE A 126 -15.60 -11.16 -7.92
CA PHE A 126 -17.03 -11.44 -7.83
C PHE A 126 -17.37 -12.93 -8.05
N ASP A 127 -16.38 -13.76 -8.42
CA ASP A 127 -16.57 -15.18 -8.69
C ASP A 127 -15.95 -16.11 -7.64
N GLY A 128 -15.59 -15.55 -6.47
CA GLY A 128 -15.02 -16.31 -5.36
C GLY A 128 -13.54 -16.64 -5.52
N GLY A 129 -12.79 -15.80 -6.23
CA GLY A 129 -11.35 -15.90 -6.44
C GLY A 129 -10.93 -16.61 -7.73
N LYS A 130 -11.85 -16.95 -8.65
CA LYS A 130 -11.52 -17.69 -9.89
C LYS A 130 -10.88 -16.82 -10.97
N THR A 131 -11.14 -15.52 -10.96
CA THR A 131 -10.59 -14.54 -11.92
C THR A 131 -9.44 -13.71 -11.39
N PHE A 132 -9.07 -13.84 -10.11
CA PHE A 132 -7.76 -13.34 -9.68
C PHE A 132 -6.69 -14.21 -10.34
N ILE A 133 -6.01 -13.63 -11.32
CA ILE A 133 -4.82 -14.23 -11.89
C ILE A 133 -3.77 -14.15 -10.78
N VAL A 134 -3.53 -15.27 -10.10
CA VAL A 134 -2.21 -15.51 -9.50
C VAL A 134 -1.26 -15.35 -10.67
N ASN A 135 -0.36 -14.37 -10.62
CA ASN A 135 0.67 -14.19 -11.63
C ASN A 135 1.66 -15.37 -11.50
N ASP A 136 1.21 -16.55 -11.92
CA ASP A 136 2.11 -17.63 -12.25
C ASP A 136 2.89 -17.18 -13.49
N ASN A 137 4.17 -16.91 -13.26
CA ASN A 137 5.26 -16.71 -14.22
C ASN A 137 5.59 -15.25 -14.60
N TRP A 138 6.64 -14.73 -13.93
CA TRP A 138 7.73 -13.99 -14.59
C TRP A 138 9.07 -14.57 -14.14
#